data_AF-A0A1H8EGU3-F1
#
_entry.id   AF-A0A1H8EGU3-F1
#
_cell.length_a   1.000
_cell.length_b   1.000
_cell.length_c   1.000
_cell.angle_alpha   90.00
_cell.angle_beta   90.00
_cell.angle_gamma   90.00
#
_symmetry.space_group_name_H-M   'P 1'
#
loop_
_entity.id
_entity.type
_entity.pdbx_description
1 polymer ?
#
loop_
_entity_poly.entity_id
_entity_poly.type
_entity_poly.pdbx_seq_one_letter_code
_entity_poly.pdbx_strand_id
1 'polypeptide(L)'
;MANRKGLGVSKKYTKGSVHETATGRFVVLDRFAEEDDEKNTPMLELQWLSGDKEGKTEVNREMNMAASIHKFQSSRGLPTITTETRMIDEEITFVEKIDRLFSICSNLQDHFAYDALKVERINQTLDEVHGIKRYIDNASASIMGNSNKVGEMMKNVFESVTANGQGLEEAMTKIQTLNAVVSDQRETISQLTETVNKLLQHSTVVVKQQETMSMQQAILNKLIEKL
;
A
#
# COMPACT_ATOMS: atom_id res chain seq x y z
N MET A 1 10.62 -12.53 -40.90
CA MET A 1 10.30 -11.40 -41.81
C MET A 1 10.14 -10.16 -40.96
N ALA A 2 10.86 -9.09 -41.28
CA ALA A 2 10.83 -7.84 -40.52
C ALA A 2 9.43 -7.19 -40.54
N ASN A 3 9.10 -6.47 -39.48
CA ASN A 3 7.75 -6.02 -39.12
C ASN A 3 7.33 -4.78 -39.94
N ARG A 4 7.20 -4.94 -41.27
CA ARG A 4 6.95 -3.84 -42.21
C ARG A 4 5.61 -3.15 -41.96
N LYS A 5 5.65 -1.81 -41.88
CA LYS A 5 4.46 -0.97 -41.72
C LYS A 5 3.60 -0.99 -42.99
N GLY A 6 2.43 -1.63 -42.92
CA GLY A 6 1.50 -1.73 -44.05
C GLY A 6 0.93 -0.37 -44.46
N LEU A 7 0.87 -0.13 -45.77
CA LEU A 7 0.15 1.00 -46.36
C LEU A 7 -1.25 0.56 -46.81
N GLY A 8 -2.20 1.50 -46.88
CA GLY A 8 -3.55 1.21 -47.41
C GLY A 8 -3.52 0.64 -48.84
N VAL A 9 -4.58 -0.06 -49.23
CA VAL A 9 -4.69 -0.73 -50.55
C VAL A 9 -4.53 0.26 -51.71
N SER A 10 -3.52 0.06 -52.56
CA SER A 10 -3.35 0.81 -53.82
C SER A 10 -4.10 0.10 -54.93
N LYS A 11 -4.99 0.80 -55.63
CA LYS A 11 -5.68 0.25 -56.83
C LYS A 11 -4.71 -0.07 -57.98
N LYS A 12 -3.55 0.58 -58.02
CA LYS A 12 -2.56 0.44 -59.11
C LYS A 12 -1.51 -0.61 -58.80
N TYR A 13 -1.06 -0.70 -57.55
CA TYR A 13 0.00 -1.62 -57.14
C TYR A 13 -0.51 -2.57 -56.06
N THR A 14 -1.62 -3.25 -56.36
CA THR A 14 -2.08 -4.36 -55.50
C THR A 14 -1.09 -5.50 -55.57
N LYS A 15 -0.97 -6.26 -54.49
CA LYS A 15 -0.21 -7.52 -54.49
C LYS A 15 -0.72 -8.44 -55.60
N GLY A 16 0.19 -9.00 -56.40
CA GLY A 16 -0.09 -9.81 -57.57
C GLY A 16 -0.29 -9.03 -58.88
N SER A 17 -0.39 -7.70 -58.86
CA SER A 17 -0.50 -6.92 -60.09
C SER A 17 0.79 -6.99 -60.93
N VAL A 18 0.63 -7.13 -62.25
CA VAL A 18 1.74 -7.22 -63.21
C VAL A 18 1.86 -5.93 -64.00
N HIS A 19 3.08 -5.44 -64.13
CA HIS A 19 3.43 -4.17 -64.76
C HIS A 19 4.58 -4.35 -65.74
N GLU A 20 4.74 -3.41 -66.66
CA GLU A 20 5.80 -3.45 -67.68
C GLU A 20 6.50 -2.10 -67.81
N THR A 21 7.83 -2.17 -67.91
CA THR A 21 8.71 -1.03 -68.19
C THR A 21 9.65 -1.39 -69.35
N ALA A 22 10.47 -0.42 -69.76
CA ALA A 22 11.50 -0.65 -70.78
C ALA A 22 12.49 -1.77 -70.41
N THR A 23 12.65 -2.06 -69.12
CA THR A 23 13.60 -3.06 -68.61
C THR A 23 13.01 -4.45 -68.43
N GLY A 24 11.69 -4.61 -68.61
CA GLY A 24 11.01 -5.89 -68.49
C GLY A 24 9.66 -5.82 -67.79
N ARG A 25 9.04 -6.98 -67.59
CA ARG A 25 7.79 -7.14 -66.84
C ARG A 25 8.09 -7.50 -65.39
N PHE A 26 7.25 -7.08 -64.46
CA PHE A 26 7.38 -7.43 -63.05
C PHE A 26 6.03 -7.62 -62.36
N VAL A 27 6.01 -8.40 -61.28
CA VAL A 27 4.86 -8.59 -60.39
C VAL A 27 5.11 -7.92 -59.05
N VAL A 28 4.10 -7.27 -58.48
CA VAL A 28 4.17 -6.69 -57.13
C VAL A 28 3.96 -7.79 -56.08
N LEU A 29 4.96 -8.02 -55.24
CA LEU A 29 4.89 -9.00 -54.14
C LEU A 29 4.36 -8.36 -52.85
N ASP A 30 4.75 -7.12 -52.58
CA ASP A 30 4.30 -6.39 -51.40
C ASP A 30 4.40 -4.87 -51.58
N ARG A 31 3.62 -4.13 -50.79
CA ARG A 31 3.62 -2.67 -50.74
C ARG A 31 3.60 -2.18 -49.30
N PHE A 32 4.64 -1.47 -48.90
CA PHE A 32 4.84 -1.06 -47.50
C PHE A 32 5.43 0.35 -47.42
N ALA A 33 5.36 0.96 -46.24
CA ALA A 33 6.02 2.22 -45.95
C ALA A 33 7.48 1.98 -45.53
N GLU A 34 8.41 2.79 -46.02
CA GLU A 34 9.78 2.82 -45.53
C GLU A 34 9.77 3.19 -44.03
N GLU A 35 10.26 2.29 -43.17
CA GLU A 35 10.15 2.42 -41.70
C GLU A 35 10.90 3.62 -41.14
N ASP A 36 12.02 3.99 -41.78
CA ASP A 36 12.92 5.07 -41.35
C ASP A 36 12.57 6.45 -41.96
N ASP A 37 11.45 6.56 -42.69
CA ASP A 37 11.00 7.83 -43.29
C ASP A 37 9.75 8.38 -42.61
N GLU A 38 9.88 9.55 -41.96
CA GLU A 38 8.76 10.28 -41.34
C GLU A 38 7.61 10.54 -42.32
N LYS A 39 7.88 10.56 -43.63
CA LYS A 39 6.88 10.79 -44.69
C LYS A 39 6.15 9.52 -45.12
N ASN A 40 6.46 8.35 -44.55
CA ASN A 40 5.91 7.05 -44.94
C ASN A 40 5.99 6.81 -46.45
N THR A 41 7.17 7.00 -47.05
CA THR A 41 7.34 6.85 -48.50
C THR A 41 6.92 5.45 -48.95
N PRO A 42 6.04 5.33 -49.96
CA PRO A 42 5.58 4.05 -50.46
C PRO A 42 6.67 3.31 -51.23
N MET A 43 6.97 2.10 -50.77
CA MET A 43 7.90 1.16 -51.36
C MET A 43 7.14 -0.03 -51.96
N LEU A 44 7.67 -0.57 -53.06
CA LEU A 44 7.21 -1.79 -53.69
C LEU A 44 8.30 -2.84 -53.62
N GLU A 45 7.97 -4.01 -53.11
CA GLU A 45 8.74 -5.22 -53.36
C GLU A 45 8.17 -5.89 -54.60
N LEU A 46 9.03 -6.09 -55.60
CA LEU A 46 8.64 -6.61 -56.91
C LEU A 46 9.58 -7.72 -57.36
N GLN A 47 9.07 -8.61 -58.19
CA GLN A 47 9.87 -9.64 -58.85
C GLN A 47 9.78 -9.46 -60.36
N TRP A 48 10.92 -9.41 -61.03
CA TRP A 48 10.98 -9.33 -62.49
C TRP A 48 10.57 -10.67 -63.10
N LEU A 49 9.57 -10.63 -63.97
CA LEU A 49 9.05 -11.77 -64.74
C LEU A 49 9.72 -11.92 -66.11
N SER A 50 10.37 -10.86 -66.61
CA SER A 50 11.11 -10.90 -67.88
C SER A 50 12.17 -9.80 -67.93
N GLY A 51 13.12 -9.92 -68.87
CA GLY A 51 14.21 -8.97 -69.10
C GLY A 51 15.50 -9.38 -68.39
N ASP A 52 16.50 -8.49 -68.38
CA ASP A 52 17.86 -8.78 -67.87
C ASP A 52 17.90 -9.10 -66.36
N LYS A 53 16.82 -8.76 -65.64
CA LYS A 53 16.66 -9.01 -64.20
C LYS A 53 15.68 -10.14 -63.88
N GLU A 54 15.24 -10.92 -64.85
CA GLU A 54 14.25 -12.00 -64.66
C GLU A 54 14.56 -12.90 -63.44
N GLY A 55 13.53 -13.19 -62.66
CA GLY A 55 13.58 -13.98 -61.44
C GLY A 55 14.05 -13.22 -60.20
N LYS A 56 14.69 -12.04 -60.35
CA LYS A 56 15.22 -11.27 -59.22
C LYS A 56 14.14 -10.44 -58.54
N THR A 57 14.19 -10.42 -57.21
CA THR A 57 13.38 -9.55 -56.36
C THR A 57 14.12 -8.25 -56.08
N GLU A 58 13.42 -7.12 -56.19
CA GLU A 58 13.95 -5.78 -55.93
C GLU A 58 12.94 -4.99 -55.08
N VAL A 59 13.46 -4.10 -54.24
CA VAL A 59 12.66 -3.11 -53.52
C VAL A 59 12.93 -1.74 -54.14
N ASN A 60 11.87 -1.05 -54.60
CA ASN A 60 12.00 0.25 -55.22
C ASN A 60 10.88 1.20 -54.77
N ARG A 61 11.12 2.51 -54.88
CA ARG A 61 10.11 3.52 -54.57
C ARG A 61 8.98 3.44 -55.58
N GLU A 62 7.74 3.47 -55.10
CA GLU A 62 6.55 3.44 -55.96
C GLU A 62 6.61 4.55 -57.04
N MET A 63 7.08 5.74 -56.65
CA MET A 63 7.24 6.88 -57.57
C MET A 63 8.24 6.61 -58.71
N ASN A 64 9.33 5.90 -58.44
CA ASN A 64 10.34 5.55 -59.46
C ASN A 64 9.78 4.54 -60.47
N MET A 65 9.02 3.56 -59.97
CA MET A 65 8.35 2.59 -60.83
C MET A 65 7.26 3.24 -61.66
N ALA A 66 6.45 4.13 -61.07
CA ALA A 66 5.46 4.91 -61.79
C ALA A 66 6.07 5.75 -62.91
N ALA A 67 7.19 6.44 -62.64
CA ALA A 67 7.89 7.22 -63.65
C ALA A 67 8.47 6.35 -64.78
N SER A 68 9.00 5.17 -64.44
CA SER A 68 9.54 4.21 -65.42
C SER A 68 8.45 3.64 -66.33
N ILE A 69 7.30 3.28 -65.77
CA ILE A 69 6.13 2.82 -66.53
C ILE A 69 5.63 3.94 -67.45
N HIS A 70 5.45 5.15 -66.91
CA HIS A 70 4.97 6.30 -67.70
C HIS A 70 5.91 6.63 -68.86
N LYS A 71 7.23 6.64 -68.64
CA LYS A 71 8.22 6.87 -69.71
C LYS A 71 8.13 5.80 -70.81
N PHE A 72 7.98 4.53 -70.43
CA PHE A 72 7.85 3.42 -71.36
C PHE A 72 6.56 3.48 -72.18
N GLN A 73 5.43 3.80 -71.54
CA GLN A 73 4.14 3.96 -72.23
C GLN A 73 4.18 5.15 -73.20
N SER A 74 4.71 6.29 -72.75
CA SER A 74 4.83 7.52 -73.54
C SER A 74 5.70 7.33 -74.79
N SER A 75 6.83 6.60 -74.68
CA SER A 75 7.72 6.37 -75.81
C SER A 75 7.15 5.42 -76.87
N ARG A 76 6.11 4.65 -76.53
CA ARG A 76 5.44 3.71 -77.44
C ARG A 76 4.09 4.20 -77.95
N GLY A 77 3.68 5.42 -77.61
CA GLY A 77 2.38 5.97 -77.98
C GLY A 77 1.20 5.16 -77.42
N LEU A 78 1.44 4.38 -76.37
CA LEU A 78 0.41 3.55 -75.75
C LEU A 78 -0.46 4.46 -74.86
N PRO A 79 -1.79 4.30 -74.87
CA PRO A 79 -2.62 4.95 -73.88
C PRO A 79 -2.18 4.49 -72.49
N THR A 80 -2.36 5.33 -71.48
CA THR A 80 -2.14 4.97 -70.06
C THR A 80 -3.18 3.92 -69.64
N ILE A 81 -3.05 2.68 -70.12
CA ILE A 81 -3.99 1.60 -69.86
C ILE A 81 -3.75 1.06 -68.45
N THR A 82 -4.88 0.89 -67.77
CA THR A 82 -5.13 0.43 -66.42
C THR A 82 -4.59 -0.99 -66.21
N THR A 83 -3.93 -1.17 -65.07
CA THR A 83 -3.40 -2.42 -64.52
C THR A 83 -4.23 -3.66 -64.85
N GLU A 84 -3.63 -4.66 -65.51
CA GLU A 84 -4.19 -6.01 -65.52
C GLU A 84 -3.92 -6.63 -64.14
N THR A 85 -4.96 -6.63 -63.30
CA THR A 85 -4.91 -7.33 -62.01
C THR A 85 -5.15 -8.81 -62.27
N ARG A 86 -4.10 -9.57 -62.59
CA ARG A 86 -4.17 -11.02 -62.42
C ARG A 86 -4.04 -11.30 -60.93
N MET A 87 -5.19 -11.49 -60.27
CA MET A 87 -5.20 -12.18 -58.98
C MET A 87 -4.60 -13.57 -59.23
N ILE A 88 -3.42 -13.83 -58.66
CA ILE A 88 -2.93 -15.20 -58.54
C ILE A 88 -3.78 -15.80 -57.43
N ASP A 89 -4.91 -16.42 -57.79
CA ASP A 89 -5.53 -17.38 -56.88
C ASP A 89 -4.50 -18.50 -56.71
N GLU A 90 -3.93 -18.60 -55.51
CA GLU A 90 -3.19 -19.80 -55.13
C GLU A 90 -4.17 -20.98 -55.33
N GLU A 91 -3.95 -21.80 -56.35
CA GLU A 91 -4.69 -23.05 -56.60
C GLU A 91 -4.35 -24.07 -55.50
N ILE A 92 -4.79 -23.77 -54.28
CA ILE A 92 -4.78 -24.72 -53.17
C ILE A 92 -5.86 -25.76 -53.50
N THR A 93 -5.43 -26.99 -53.70
CA THR A 93 -6.30 -28.12 -54.02
C THR A 93 -7.32 -28.34 -52.90
N PHE A 94 -8.44 -28.96 -53.23
CA PHE A 94 -9.46 -29.29 -52.22
C PHE A 94 -8.88 -30.11 -51.05
N VAL A 95 -7.93 -31.01 -51.34
CA VAL A 95 -7.24 -31.83 -50.33
C VAL A 95 -6.42 -30.97 -49.37
N GLU A 96 -5.63 -30.02 -49.87
CA GLU A 96 -4.84 -29.11 -49.02
C GLU A 96 -5.73 -28.20 -48.14
N LYS A 97 -6.93 -27.83 -48.62
CA LYS A 97 -7.93 -27.11 -47.81
C LYS A 97 -8.44 -27.99 -46.65
N ILE A 98 -8.68 -29.27 -46.91
CA ILE A 98 -9.09 -30.24 -45.88
C ILE A 98 -7.97 -30.47 -44.86
N ASP A 99 -6.74 -30.65 -45.30
CA ASP A 99 -5.58 -30.82 -44.42
C ASP A 99 -5.34 -29.58 -43.53
N ARG A 100 -5.55 -28.39 -44.09
CA ARG A 100 -5.50 -27.14 -43.32
C ARG A 100 -6.61 -27.08 -42.27
N LEU A 101 -7.82 -27.52 -42.58
CA LEU A 101 -8.92 -27.60 -41.60
C LEU A 101 -8.59 -28.59 -40.49
N PHE A 102 -8.07 -29.77 -40.81
CA PHE A 102 -7.63 -30.74 -39.79
C PHE A 102 -6.51 -30.20 -38.91
N SER A 103 -5.56 -29.48 -39.48
CA SER A 103 -4.49 -28.82 -38.73
C SER A 103 -5.04 -27.75 -37.78
N ILE A 104 -6.00 -26.94 -38.24
CA ILE A 104 -6.68 -25.95 -37.38
C ILE A 104 -7.45 -26.64 -36.26
N CYS A 105 -8.20 -27.70 -36.56
CA CYS A 105 -8.94 -28.46 -35.55
C CYS A 105 -8.01 -29.08 -34.51
N SER A 106 -6.87 -29.62 -34.93
CA SER A 106 -5.86 -30.19 -34.03
C SER A 106 -5.26 -29.11 -33.11
N ASN A 107 -4.89 -27.96 -33.67
CA ASN A 107 -4.39 -26.83 -32.88
C ASN A 107 -5.42 -26.31 -31.87
N LEU A 108 -6.71 -26.25 -32.26
CA LEU A 108 -7.79 -25.85 -31.36
C LEU A 108 -7.97 -26.86 -30.22
N GLN A 109 -7.85 -28.15 -30.50
CA GLN A 109 -7.90 -29.20 -29.47
C GLN A 109 -6.78 -29.03 -28.44
N ASP A 110 -5.55 -28.76 -28.89
CA ASP A 110 -4.41 -28.51 -27.99
C ASP A 110 -4.61 -27.24 -27.16
N HIS A 111 -5.16 -26.18 -27.75
CA HIS A 111 -5.53 -24.96 -27.02
C HIS A 111 -6.58 -25.22 -25.94
N PHE A 112 -7.64 -25.99 -26.24
CA PHE A 112 -8.65 -26.34 -25.24
C PHE A 112 -8.07 -27.21 -24.11
N ALA A 113 -7.17 -28.13 -24.41
CA ALA A 113 -6.48 -28.92 -23.40
C ALA A 113 -5.61 -28.03 -22.48
N TYR A 114 -4.89 -27.08 -23.07
CA TYR A 114 -4.09 -26.12 -22.31
C TYR A 114 -4.95 -25.21 -21.42
N ASP A 115 -6.07 -24.72 -21.94
CA ASP A 115 -7.00 -23.87 -21.18
C ASP A 115 -7.67 -24.64 -20.04
N ALA A 116 -8.03 -25.91 -20.24
CA ALA A 116 -8.55 -26.77 -19.17
C ALA A 116 -7.53 -26.92 -18.02
N LEU A 117 -6.24 -27.14 -18.34
CA LEU A 117 -5.17 -27.18 -17.33
C LEU A 117 -5.00 -25.84 -16.60
N LYS A 118 -5.21 -24.72 -17.31
CA LYS A 118 -5.13 -23.39 -16.70
C LYS A 118 -6.31 -23.15 -15.74
N VAL A 119 -7.51 -23.57 -16.09
CA VAL A 119 -8.69 -23.52 -15.21
C VAL A 119 -8.47 -24.34 -13.95
N GLU A 120 -7.92 -25.55 -14.08
CA GLU A 120 -7.62 -26.39 -12.92
C GLU A 120 -6.63 -25.72 -11.95
N ARG A 121 -5.56 -25.10 -12.47
CA ARG A 121 -4.64 -24.32 -11.63
C ARG A 121 -5.32 -23.14 -10.93
N ILE A 122 -6.23 -22.44 -11.62
CA ILE A 122 -6.98 -21.33 -11.02
C ILE A 122 -7.85 -21.83 -9.86
N ASN A 123 -8.51 -22.98 -10.02
CA ASN A 123 -9.31 -23.58 -8.95
C ASN A 123 -8.46 -23.97 -7.74
N GLN A 124 -7.27 -24.54 -7.96
CA GLN A 124 -6.33 -24.84 -6.87
C GLN A 124 -5.91 -23.58 -6.11
N THR A 125 -5.55 -22.50 -6.83
CA THR A 125 -5.23 -21.22 -6.19
C THR A 125 -6.44 -20.63 -5.44
N LEU A 126 -7.66 -20.80 -5.97
CA LEU A 126 -8.88 -20.33 -5.31
C LEU A 126 -9.11 -21.06 -3.97
N ASP A 127 -8.87 -22.37 -3.92
CA ASP A 127 -8.98 -23.16 -2.69
C ASP A 127 -7.94 -22.75 -1.64
N GLU A 128 -6.70 -22.45 -2.06
CA GLU A 128 -5.66 -21.88 -1.19
C GLU A 128 -6.10 -20.53 -0.61
N VAL A 129 -6.65 -19.65 -1.45
CA VAL A 129 -7.19 -18.34 -1.02
C VAL A 129 -8.33 -18.52 -0.02
N HIS A 130 -9.24 -19.47 -0.24
CA HIS A 130 -10.28 -19.82 0.75
C HIS A 130 -9.71 -20.36 2.06
N GLY A 131 -8.60 -21.11 2.01
CA GLY A 131 -7.84 -21.54 3.19
C GLY A 131 -7.28 -20.35 3.98
N ILE A 132 -6.61 -19.42 3.30
CA ILE A 132 -6.07 -18.19 3.89
C ILE A 132 -7.17 -17.35 4.51
N LYS A 133 -8.31 -17.18 3.83
CA LYS A 133 -9.47 -16.45 4.36
C LYS A 133 -9.93 -17.04 5.69
N ARG A 134 -10.12 -18.36 5.77
CA ARG A 134 -10.52 -19.05 7.01
C ARG A 134 -9.51 -18.83 8.14
N TYR A 135 -8.22 -18.83 7.83
CA TYR A 135 -7.18 -18.53 8.81
C TYR A 135 -7.29 -17.08 9.34
N ILE A 136 -7.50 -16.10 8.45
CA ILE A 136 -7.68 -14.69 8.82
C ILE A 136 -8.94 -14.50 9.68
N ASP A 137 -10.05 -15.16 9.33
CA ASP A 137 -11.30 -15.07 10.09
C ASP A 137 -11.11 -15.61 11.53
N ASN A 138 -10.42 -16.75 11.68
CA ASN A 138 -10.10 -17.33 12.99
C ASN A 138 -9.15 -16.44 13.80
N ALA A 139 -8.12 -15.87 13.17
CA ALA A 139 -7.19 -14.96 13.82
C ALA A 139 -7.90 -13.69 14.32
N SER A 140 -8.80 -13.14 13.50
CA SER A 140 -9.60 -11.96 13.84
C SER A 140 -10.52 -12.21 15.03
N ALA A 141 -11.18 -13.37 15.08
CA ALA A 141 -12.02 -13.78 16.21
C ALA A 141 -11.19 -13.90 17.51
N SER A 142 -9.99 -14.48 17.43
CA SER A 142 -9.07 -14.60 18.57
C SER A 142 -8.60 -13.24 19.08
N ILE A 143 -8.21 -12.33 18.17
CA ILE A 143 -7.81 -10.96 18.51
C ILE A 143 -8.96 -10.21 19.20
N MET A 144 -10.18 -10.30 18.66
CA MET A 144 -11.35 -9.66 19.25
C MET A 144 -11.66 -10.20 20.65
N GLY A 145 -11.57 -11.52 20.84
CA GLY A 145 -11.72 -12.15 22.15
C GLY A 145 -10.67 -11.67 23.16
N ASN A 146 -9.41 -11.53 22.74
CA ASN A 146 -8.34 -11.02 23.59
C ASN A 146 -8.50 -9.52 23.89
N SER A 147 -8.94 -8.72 22.91
CA SER A 147 -9.20 -7.29 23.09
C SER A 147 -10.30 -7.06 24.12
N ASN A 148 -11.38 -7.85 24.09
CA ASN A 148 -12.44 -7.78 25.08
C ASN A 148 -11.93 -8.09 26.49
N LYS A 149 -11.12 -9.16 26.65
CA LYS A 149 -10.50 -9.50 27.95
C LYS A 149 -9.60 -8.38 28.48
N VAL A 150 -8.78 -7.78 27.62
CA VAL A 150 -7.95 -6.63 28.00
C VAL A 150 -8.80 -5.43 28.42
N GLY A 151 -9.91 -5.17 27.73
CA GLY A 151 -10.87 -4.15 28.12
C GLY A 151 -11.48 -4.39 29.50
N GLU A 152 -11.89 -5.62 29.81
CA GLU A 152 -12.37 -6.01 31.13
C GLU A 152 -11.29 -5.88 32.22
N MET A 153 -10.06 -6.31 31.94
CA MET A 153 -8.94 -6.14 32.86
C MET A 153 -8.66 -4.67 33.15
N MET A 154 -8.67 -3.80 32.13
CA MET A 154 -8.49 -2.36 32.31
C MET A 154 -9.61 -1.77 33.17
N LYS A 155 -10.87 -2.15 32.92
CA LYS A 155 -12.01 -1.72 33.73
C LYS A 155 -11.80 -2.07 35.22
N ASN A 156 -11.41 -3.31 35.51
CA ASN A 156 -11.15 -3.75 36.89
C ASN A 156 -10.00 -2.98 37.54
N VAL A 157 -8.94 -2.67 36.79
CA VAL A 157 -7.83 -1.85 37.27
C VAL A 157 -8.30 -0.43 37.61
N PHE A 158 -9.11 0.19 36.74
CA PHE A 158 -9.66 1.53 37.00
C PHE A 158 -10.53 1.54 38.26
N GLU A 159 -11.43 0.56 38.41
CA GLU A 159 -12.28 0.44 39.61
C GLU A 159 -11.43 0.30 40.88
N SER A 160 -10.37 -0.52 40.85
CA SER A 160 -9.45 -0.67 41.99
C SER A 160 -8.68 0.61 42.30
N VAL A 161 -8.18 1.32 41.29
CA VAL A 161 -7.47 2.59 41.46
C VAL A 161 -8.40 3.65 42.06
N THR A 162 -9.64 3.74 41.59
CA THR A 162 -10.63 4.67 42.15
C THR A 162 -10.94 4.35 43.61
N ALA A 163 -11.15 3.08 43.95
CA ALA A 163 -11.38 2.66 45.34
C ALA A 163 -10.18 2.98 46.25
N ASN A 164 -8.96 2.74 45.78
CA ASN A 164 -7.74 3.09 46.51
C ASN A 164 -7.61 4.61 46.70
N GLY A 165 -7.96 5.40 45.68
CA GLY A 165 -7.98 6.86 45.75
C GLY A 165 -8.92 7.36 46.86
N GLN A 166 -10.12 6.80 46.94
CA GLN A 166 -11.09 7.11 48.01
C GLN A 166 -10.55 6.73 49.39
N GLY A 167 -9.96 5.54 49.54
CA GLY A 167 -9.35 5.11 50.80
C GLY A 167 -8.19 6.02 51.25
N LEU A 168 -7.40 6.54 50.32
CA LEU A 168 -6.32 7.48 50.61
C LEU A 168 -6.85 8.85 51.04
N GLU A 169 -7.94 9.32 50.42
CA GLU A 169 -8.63 10.55 50.81
C GLU A 169 -9.17 10.46 52.26
N GLU A 170 -9.85 9.35 52.60
CA GLU A 170 -10.33 9.10 53.97
C GLU A 170 -9.18 9.05 54.99
N ALA A 171 -8.06 8.41 54.64
CA ALA A 171 -6.89 8.36 55.50
C ALA A 171 -6.30 9.75 55.72
N MET A 172 -6.26 10.59 54.68
CA MET A 172 -5.78 11.96 54.78
C MET A 172 -6.66 12.82 55.70
N THR A 173 -7.98 12.67 55.60
CA THR A 173 -8.92 13.33 56.54
C THR A 173 -8.65 12.90 57.98
N LYS A 174 -8.46 11.61 58.25
CA LYS A 174 -8.14 11.11 59.59
C LYS A 174 -6.81 11.66 60.12
N ILE A 175 -5.78 11.77 59.28
CA ILE A 175 -4.50 12.39 59.65
C ILE A 175 -4.67 13.86 59.99
N GLN A 176 -5.47 14.61 59.22
CA GLN A 176 -5.77 16.01 59.52
C GLN A 176 -6.49 16.16 60.86
N THR A 177 -7.48 15.30 61.15
CA THR A 177 -8.16 15.27 62.45
C THR A 177 -7.18 14.94 63.58
N LEU A 178 -6.30 13.95 63.40
CA LEU A 178 -5.29 13.60 64.40
C LEU A 178 -4.34 14.77 64.67
N ASN A 179 -3.90 15.47 63.63
CA ASN A 179 -3.05 16.66 63.77
C ASN A 179 -3.73 17.77 64.57
N ALA A 180 -5.02 18.01 64.36
CA ALA A 180 -5.80 18.95 65.16
C ALA A 180 -5.82 18.56 66.65
N VAL A 181 -6.13 17.29 66.94
CA VAL A 181 -6.11 16.75 68.32
C VAL A 181 -4.73 16.90 68.97
N VAL A 182 -3.66 16.59 68.24
CA VAL A 182 -2.28 16.75 68.74
C VAL A 182 -1.97 18.22 69.03
N SER A 183 -2.46 19.15 68.21
CA SER A 183 -2.32 20.59 68.45
C SER A 183 -3.03 21.00 69.75
N ASP A 184 -4.28 20.59 69.93
CA ASP A 184 -5.07 20.88 71.13
C ASP A 184 -4.43 20.30 72.40
N GLN A 185 -3.88 19.09 72.30
CA GLN A 185 -3.13 18.46 73.39
C GLN A 185 -1.86 19.25 73.73
N ARG A 186 -1.10 19.72 72.73
CA ARG A 186 0.08 20.56 72.97
C ARG A 186 -0.29 21.85 73.69
N GLU A 187 -1.39 22.48 73.32
CA GLU A 187 -1.87 23.69 73.99
C GLU A 187 -2.30 23.41 75.44
N THR A 188 -3.04 22.33 75.66
CA THR A 188 -3.44 21.89 77.01
C THR A 188 -2.23 21.61 77.90
N ILE A 189 -1.20 20.91 77.38
CA ILE A 189 0.05 20.65 78.10
C ILE A 189 0.78 21.95 78.43
N SER A 190 0.79 22.92 77.51
CA SER A 190 1.38 24.24 77.75
C SER A 190 0.70 24.96 78.92
N GLN A 191 -0.64 24.99 78.92
CA GLN A 191 -1.44 25.62 79.98
C GLN A 191 -1.25 24.92 81.34
N LEU A 192 -1.19 23.58 81.35
CA LEU A 192 -0.89 22.79 82.55
C LEU A 192 0.51 23.11 83.09
N THR A 193 1.51 23.19 82.20
CA THR A 193 2.89 23.54 82.56
C THR A 193 2.95 24.93 83.19
N GLU A 194 2.25 25.92 82.63
CA GLU A 194 2.15 27.26 83.21
C GLU A 194 1.51 27.23 84.60
N THR A 195 0.42 26.47 84.76
CA THR A 195 -0.28 26.32 86.04
C THR A 195 0.61 25.69 87.11
N VAL A 196 1.35 24.63 86.79
CA VAL A 196 2.32 24.01 87.69
C VAL A 196 3.40 25.01 88.10
N ASN A 197 3.94 25.78 87.15
CA ASN A 197 4.94 26.81 87.45
C ASN A 197 4.41 27.88 88.42
N LYS A 198 3.16 28.34 88.25
CA LYS A 198 2.51 29.26 89.19
C LYS A 198 2.37 28.64 90.59
N LEU A 199 1.96 27.37 90.68
CA LEU A 199 1.85 26.66 91.97
C LEU A 199 3.20 26.50 92.66
N LEU A 200 4.27 26.19 91.92
CA LEU A 200 5.63 26.11 92.47
C LEU A 200 6.12 27.46 93.01
N GLN A 201 5.85 28.55 92.29
CA GLN A 201 6.16 29.90 92.77
C GLN A 201 5.39 30.23 94.06
N HIS A 202 4.10 29.93 94.10
CA HIS A 202 3.27 30.15 95.28
C HIS A 202 3.74 29.32 96.48
N SER A 203 4.05 28.03 96.27
CA SER A 203 4.61 27.15 97.31
C SER A 203 5.91 27.70 97.88
N THR A 204 6.78 28.28 97.04
CA THR A 204 8.04 28.88 97.49
C THR A 204 7.79 30.08 98.42
N VAL A 205 6.77 30.89 98.12
CA VAL A 205 6.36 32.02 98.98
C VAL A 205 5.84 31.52 100.33
N VAL A 206 4.98 30.49 100.32
CA VAL A 206 4.43 29.89 101.55
C VAL A 206 5.53 29.32 102.44
N VAL A 207 6.52 28.63 101.86
CA VAL A 207 7.67 28.12 102.63
C VAL A 207 8.44 29.26 103.31
N LYS A 208 8.74 30.35 102.59
CA LYS A 208 9.40 31.53 103.18
C LYS A 208 8.56 32.19 104.29
N GLN A 209 7.24 32.26 104.11
CA GLN A 209 6.33 32.76 105.14
C GLN A 209 6.36 31.87 106.38
N GLN A 210 6.38 30.55 106.21
CA GLN A 210 6.48 29.59 107.31
C GLN A 210 7.80 29.70 108.07
N GLU A 211 8.92 29.87 107.36
CA GLU A 211 10.23 30.15 107.97
C GLU A 211 10.19 31.44 108.80
N THR A 212 9.58 32.50 108.25
CA THR A 212 9.44 33.79 108.94
C THR A 212 8.59 33.68 110.20
N MET A 213 7.45 32.98 110.13
CA MET A 213 6.59 32.72 111.29
C MET A 213 7.32 31.89 112.35
N SER A 214 8.07 30.87 111.94
CA SER A 214 8.86 30.04 112.87
C SER A 214 9.90 30.89 113.60
N MET A 215 10.55 31.83 112.89
CA MET A 215 11.48 32.78 113.49
C MET A 215 10.78 33.75 114.46
N GLN A 216 9.61 34.29 114.10
CA GLN A 216 8.81 35.14 114.97
C GLN A 216 8.36 34.40 116.24
N GLN A 217 7.93 33.14 116.12
CA GLN A 217 7.56 32.29 117.24
C GLN A 217 8.75 32.05 118.18
N ALA A 218 9.95 31.80 117.63
CA ALA A 218 11.17 31.62 118.41
C ALA A 218 11.56 32.91 119.16
N ILE A 219 11.38 34.09 118.55
CA ILE A 219 11.61 35.39 119.20
C ILE A 219 10.60 35.62 120.33
N LEU A 220 9.31 35.34 120.09
CA LEU A 220 8.25 35.48 121.08
C LEU A 220 8.51 34.60 122.31
N ASN A 221 8.86 33.33 122.09
CA ASN A 221 9.20 32.40 123.18
C ASN A 221 10.37 32.94 124.03
N LYS A 222 11.42 33.47 123.39
CA LYS A 222 12.55 34.11 124.10
C LYS A 222 12.16 35.37 124.88
N LEU A 223 11.18 36.13 124.42
CA LEU A 223 10.67 37.30 125.14
C LEU A 223 9.87 36.87 126.37
N ILE A 224 9.03 35.83 126.23
CA ILE A 224 8.27 35.25 127.34
C ILE A 224 9.21 34.69 128.43
N GLU A 225 10.29 33.99 128.05
CA GLU A 225 11.28 33.49 129.02
C GLU A 225 12.03 34.58 129.81
N LYS A 226 12.01 35.83 129.33
CA LYS A 226 12.66 36.97 129.98
C LYS A 226 11.74 37.78 130.90
N LEU A 227 10.44 37.50 130.87
CA LEU A 227 9.42 38.09 131.74
C LEU A 227 9.19 37.19 132.96
#